data_AF-A0A7V8G377-F1
#
_entry.id   AF-A0A7V8G377-F1
#
_cell.length_a   1.000
_cell.length_b   1.000
_cell.length_c   1.000
_cell.angle_alpha   90.00
_cell.angle_beta   90.00
_cell.angle_gamma   90.00
#
_symmetry.space_group_name_H-M   'P 1'
#
loop_
_entity.id
_entity.type
_entity.pdbx_description
1 polymer ?
#
loop_
_entity_poly.entity_id
_entity_poly.type
_entity_poly.pdbx_seq_one_letter_code
_entity_poly.pdbx_strand_id
1 'polypeptide(L)'
;MPRRATVYSRRLNGKQVKDMARANDWASKVMALINGGNPTAAIAQIKVAPSVKDLKALQTIMTLSKMKGRYPNVDAAIADNLALLAAPRLHRSP
;
A
#
# COMPACT_ATOMS: atom_id res chain seq x y z
N MET A 1 -19.49 23.31 -41.59
CA MET A 1 -18.78 23.81 -40.38
C MET A 1 -19.56 23.38 -39.14
N PRO A 2 -18.97 23.14 -37.94
CA PRO A 2 -17.81 22.29 -37.60
C PRO A 2 -18.06 21.27 -36.44
N ARG A 3 -17.30 20.15 -36.47
CA ARG A 3 -16.53 19.49 -35.37
C ARG A 3 -17.20 18.61 -34.28
N ARG A 4 -16.78 17.33 -34.31
CA ARG A 4 -16.26 16.45 -33.22
C ARG A 4 -17.29 16.00 -32.15
N ALA A 5 -17.26 14.76 -31.63
CA ALA A 5 -16.09 14.04 -31.16
C ALA A 5 -16.27 12.52 -31.17
N THR A 6 -15.19 11.85 -31.59
CA THR A 6 -14.91 10.44 -31.39
C THR A 6 -14.99 10.10 -29.90
N VAL A 7 -15.97 9.28 -29.51
CA VAL A 7 -16.02 8.66 -28.19
C VAL A 7 -14.94 7.57 -28.16
N TYR A 8 -13.72 7.94 -27.80
CA TYR A 8 -12.70 6.99 -27.40
C TYR A 8 -13.08 6.44 -26.03
N SER A 9 -13.91 5.39 -26.04
CA SER A 9 -14.14 4.54 -24.87
C SER A 9 -12.81 3.94 -24.44
N ARG A 10 -12.19 4.57 -23.45
CA ARG A 10 -11.01 4.10 -22.72
C ARG A 10 -11.36 2.76 -22.07
N ARG A 11 -11.16 1.67 -22.80
CA ARG A 11 -11.18 0.30 -22.29
C ARG A 11 -9.99 0.16 -21.33
N LEU A 12 -10.20 0.51 -20.07
CA LEU A 12 -9.27 0.17 -19.01
C LEU A 12 -9.21 -1.35 -18.95
N ASN A 13 -8.04 -1.86 -19.31
CA ASN A 13 -7.70 -3.25 -19.45
C ASN A 13 -8.04 -3.99 -18.15
N GLY A 14 -9.13 -4.77 -18.16
CA GLY A 14 -9.69 -5.46 -16.99
C GLY A 14 -8.74 -6.46 -16.35
N LYS A 15 -7.54 -6.68 -16.91
CA LYS A 15 -6.47 -7.50 -16.32
C LYS A 15 -5.69 -6.74 -15.23
N GLN A 16 -5.49 -5.42 -15.35
CA GLN A 16 -4.74 -4.63 -14.37
C GLN A 16 -5.51 -4.34 -13.08
N VAL A 17 -6.84 -4.22 -13.15
CA VAL A 17 -7.68 -3.98 -11.96
C VAL A 17 -7.68 -5.17 -10.99
N LYS A 18 -7.39 -6.39 -11.47
CA LYS A 18 -7.41 -7.61 -10.64
C LYS A 18 -6.13 -7.74 -9.80
N ASP A 19 -4.98 -7.44 -10.41
CA ASP A 19 -3.68 -7.44 -9.74
C ASP A 19 -3.55 -6.23 -8.79
N MET A 20 -4.05 -5.05 -9.20
CA MET A 20 -4.24 -3.91 -8.32
C MET A 20 -5.22 -4.22 -7.19
N ALA A 21 -6.34 -4.91 -7.43
CA ALA A 21 -7.31 -5.24 -6.37
C ALA A 21 -6.75 -6.19 -5.30
N ARG A 22 -5.85 -7.12 -5.67
CA ARG A 22 -5.20 -8.03 -4.72
C ARG A 22 -4.15 -7.31 -3.85
N ALA A 23 -3.27 -6.52 -4.47
CA ALA A 23 -2.32 -5.67 -3.74
C ALA A 23 -3.02 -4.55 -2.96
N ASN A 24 -4.18 -4.08 -3.46
CA ASN A 24 -5.03 -3.13 -2.75
C ASN A 24 -5.80 -3.78 -1.59
N ASP A 25 -6.15 -5.06 -1.59
CA ASP A 25 -7.05 -5.56 -0.55
C ASP A 25 -6.43 -5.41 0.85
N TRP A 26 -5.17 -5.82 1.01
CA TRP A 26 -4.46 -5.63 2.27
C TRP A 26 -4.13 -4.15 2.52
N ALA A 27 -3.50 -3.46 1.57
CA ALA A 27 -3.07 -2.08 1.77
C ALA A 27 -4.26 -1.12 1.99
N SER A 28 -5.39 -1.34 1.32
CA SER A 28 -6.63 -0.58 1.51
C SER A 28 -7.27 -0.86 2.86
N LYS A 29 -7.23 -2.10 3.37
CA LYS A 29 -7.68 -2.41 4.74
C LYS A 29 -6.84 -1.66 5.78
N VAL A 30 -5.52 -1.66 5.63
CA VAL A 30 -4.64 -0.90 6.53
C VAL A 30 -4.90 0.60 6.43
N MET A 31 -5.07 1.14 5.21
CA MET A 31 -5.45 2.54 5.02
C MET A 31 -6.81 2.88 5.63
N ALA A 32 -7.78 1.97 5.62
CA ALA A 32 -9.06 2.18 6.28
C ALA A 32 -8.90 2.28 7.80
N LEU A 33 -7.99 1.50 8.41
CA LEU A 33 -7.67 1.62 9.85
C LEU A 33 -6.99 2.96 10.17
N ILE A 34 -6.07 3.42 9.32
CA ILE A 34 -5.40 4.72 9.48
C ILE A 34 -6.41 5.86 9.37
N ASN A 35 -7.28 5.83 8.35
CA ASN A 35 -8.32 6.83 8.13
C ASN A 35 -9.41 6.79 9.21
N GLY A 36 -9.69 5.61 9.76
CA GLY A 36 -10.59 5.43 10.89
C GLY A 36 -10.01 5.91 12.23
N GLY A 37 -8.80 6.47 12.25
CA GLY A 37 -8.17 6.99 13.46
C GLY A 37 -7.61 5.90 14.38
N ASN A 38 -7.40 4.68 13.88
CA ASN A 38 -6.81 3.58 14.64
C ASN A 38 -5.41 3.20 14.10
N PRO A 39 -4.39 4.05 14.35
CA PRO A 39 -3.03 3.78 13.88
C PRO A 39 -2.41 2.57 14.57
N THR A 40 -2.83 2.22 15.80
CA THR A 40 -2.32 1.05 16.53
C THR A 40 -2.71 -0.26 15.84
N ALA A 41 -3.97 -0.39 15.41
CA ALA A 41 -4.42 -1.55 14.64
C ALA A 41 -3.73 -1.62 13.27
N ALA A 42 -3.52 -0.46 12.62
CA ALA A 42 -2.77 -0.40 11.37
C ALA A 42 -1.32 -0.91 11.55
N ILE A 43 -0.63 -0.48 12.61
CA ILE A 43 0.72 -0.95 12.95
C ILE A 43 0.74 -2.46 13.18
N ALA A 44 -0.26 -3.01 13.89
CA ALA A 44 -0.36 -4.45 14.11
C ALA A 44 -0.49 -5.22 12.77
N GLN A 45 -1.32 -4.73 11.84
CA GLN A 45 -1.44 -5.31 10.51
C GLN A 45 -0.16 -5.20 9.69
N ILE A 46 0.54 -4.05 9.78
CA ILE A 46 1.84 -3.83 9.12
C ILE A 46 2.85 -4.88 9.59
N LYS A 47 2.90 -5.19 10.89
CA LYS A 47 3.83 -6.21 11.44
C LYS A 47 3.59 -7.61 10.89
N VAL A 48 2.35 -7.98 10.59
CA VAL A 48 1.98 -9.27 10.01
C VAL A 48 1.85 -9.23 8.48
N ALA A 49 2.44 -8.22 7.84
CA ALA A 49 2.39 -8.08 6.39
C ALA A 49 2.90 -9.36 5.69
N PRO A 50 2.14 -9.90 4.72
CA PRO A 50 2.47 -11.17 4.09
C PRO A 50 3.64 -11.05 3.09
N SER A 51 3.90 -9.86 2.55
CA SER A 51 4.92 -9.64 1.52
C SER A 51 5.46 -8.20 1.50
N VAL A 52 6.70 -8.07 1.04
CA VAL A 52 7.35 -6.78 0.72
C VAL A 52 6.54 -5.97 -0.30
N LYS A 53 5.85 -6.64 -1.24
CA LYS A 53 5.02 -5.96 -2.25
C LYS A 53 3.86 -5.20 -1.62
N ASP A 54 3.23 -5.78 -0.61
CA ASP A 54 2.09 -5.16 0.08
C ASP A 54 2.53 -3.95 0.91
N LEU A 55 3.68 -4.04 1.59
CA LEU A 55 4.29 -2.89 2.29
C LEU A 55 4.63 -1.74 1.32
N LYS A 56 5.18 -2.04 0.14
CA LYS A 56 5.48 -1.02 -0.89
C LYS A 56 4.20 -0.40 -1.46
N ALA A 57 3.14 -1.18 -1.63
CA ALA A 57 1.84 -0.67 -2.06
C ALA A 57 1.26 0.31 -1.03
N LEU A 58 1.29 -0.06 0.27
CA LEU A 58 0.86 0.82 1.36
C LEU A 58 1.68 2.11 1.42
N GLN A 59 3.01 2.02 1.32
CA GLN A 59 3.90 3.19 1.30
C GLN A 59 3.59 4.13 0.13
N THR A 60 3.28 3.57 -1.04
CA THR A 60 2.90 4.34 -2.23
C THR A 60 1.58 5.07 -1.98
N ILE A 61 0.57 4.39 -1.43
CA ILE A 61 -0.73 4.99 -1.12
C ILE A 61 -0.56 6.12 -0.08
N MET A 62 0.21 5.90 1.00
CA MET A 62 0.47 6.94 2.00
C MET A 62 1.16 8.18 1.41
N THR A 63 2.07 7.97 0.45
CA THR A 63 2.74 9.06 -0.27
C THR A 63 1.77 9.83 -1.16
N LEU A 64 0.95 9.11 -1.94
CA LEU A 64 -0.06 9.71 -2.81
C LEU A 64 -1.13 10.47 -2.02
N SER A 65 -1.53 9.96 -0.86
CA SER A 65 -2.50 10.60 0.03
C SER A 65 -1.89 11.72 0.90
N LYS A 66 -0.60 12.03 0.76
CA LYS A 66 0.12 13.04 1.56
C LYS A 66 -0.03 12.81 3.08
N MET A 67 -0.14 11.56 3.51
CA MET A 67 -0.25 11.18 4.93
C MET A 67 1.09 10.90 5.59
N LYS A 68 2.17 10.87 4.80
CA LYS A 68 3.54 10.71 5.28
C LYS A 68 3.88 11.82 6.29
N GLY A 69 4.36 11.44 7.47
CA GLY A 69 4.66 12.36 8.57
C GLY A 69 3.48 12.69 9.49
N ARG A 70 2.23 12.40 9.07
CA ARG A 70 1.05 12.56 9.95
C ARG A 70 0.96 11.45 11.00
N TYR A 71 1.49 10.27 10.68
CA TYR A 71 1.53 9.11 11.57
C TYR A 71 2.97 8.56 11.65
N PRO A 72 3.87 9.21 12.40
CA PRO A 72 5.29 8.83 12.45
C PRO A 72 5.50 7.39 12.92
N ASN A 73 4.64 6.88 13.80
CA ASN A 73 4.68 5.49 14.27
C ASN A 73 4.34 4.49 13.16
N VAL A 74 3.44 4.86 12.24
CA VAL A 74 3.07 4.02 11.08
C VAL A 74 4.20 4.03 10.06
N ASP A 75 4.78 5.20 9.78
CA ASP A 75 5.93 5.34 8.88
C ASP A 75 7.13 4.53 9.37
N ALA A 76 7.42 4.58 10.67
CA ALA A 76 8.47 3.78 11.31
C ALA A 76 8.19 2.27 11.20
N ALA A 77 6.94 1.83 11.44
CA ALA A 77 6.56 0.42 11.33
C ALA A 77 6.72 -0.13 9.89
N ILE A 78 6.41 0.69 8.87
CA ILE A 78 6.61 0.29 7.47
C ILE A 78 8.10 0.14 7.16
N ALA A 79 8.94 1.10 7.59
CA ALA A 79 10.38 1.06 7.35
C ALA A 79 11.05 -0.13 8.05
N ASP A 80 10.71 -0.36 9.32
CA ASP A 80 11.22 -1.48 10.11
C ASP A 80 10.84 -2.82 9.46
N ASN A 81 9.57 -2.99 9.07
CA ASN A 81 9.14 -4.26 8.51
C ASN A 81 9.62 -4.49 7.06
N LEU A 82 9.85 -3.42 6.29
CA LEU A 82 10.55 -3.53 5.01
C LEU A 82 11.98 -4.00 5.20
N ALA A 83 12.71 -3.51 6.22
CA ALA A 83 14.05 -3.97 6.53
C ALA A 83 14.05 -5.44 7.00
N LEU A 84 13.09 -5.83 7.83
CA LEU A 84 12.92 -7.20 8.31
C LEU A 84 12.65 -8.20 7.17
N LEU A 85 11.78 -7.84 6.22
CA LEU A 85 11.44 -8.70 5.09
C LEU A 85 12.48 -8.64 3.95
N ALA A 86 13.25 -7.56 3.85
CA ALA A 86 14.33 -7.42 2.87
C ALA A 86 15.65 -8.07 3.33
N ALA A 87 15.85 -8.26 4.64
CA ALA A 87 16.99 -8.99 5.16
C ALA A 87 16.94 -10.44 4.64
N PRO A 88 18.02 -10.95 4.01
CA PRO A 88 18.20 -12.38 3.85
C PRO A 88 18.07 -12.99 5.24
N ARG A 89 17.24 -14.04 5.41
CA ARG A 89 17.03 -14.74 6.69
C ARG A 89 18.30 -15.48 7.18
N LEU A 90 19.49 -14.88 7.03
CA LEU A 90 20.78 -15.55 7.13
C LEU A 90 21.60 -15.17 8.38
N HIS A 91 21.23 -14.16 9.17
CA HIS A 91 22.01 -13.80 10.36
C HIS A 91 21.15 -13.50 11.59
N ARG A 92 20.32 -14.46 11.99
CA ARG A 92 19.89 -14.58 13.39
C ARG A 92 20.04 -16.04 13.84
N SER A 93 21.29 -16.50 13.87
CA SER A 93 21.67 -17.66 14.70
C SER A 93 22.03 -17.10 16.09
N PRO A 94 21.46 -17.62 17.18
CA PRO A 94 21.83 -17.27 18.55
C PRO A 94 23.31 -17.59 18.84
#